data_AF-A0AAV5MUN0-F1
#
_entry.id   AF-A0AAV5MUN0-F1
#
_cell.length_a   1.000
_cell.length_b   1.000
_cell.length_c   1.000
_cell.angle_alpha   90.00
_cell.angle_beta   90.00
_cell.angle_gamma   90.00
#
_symmetry.space_group_name_H-M   'P 1'
#
loop_
_entity.id
_entity.type
_entity.pdbx_description
1 polymer ?
#
loop_
_entity_poly.entity_id
_entity_poly.type
_entity_poly.pdbx_seq_one_letter_code
_entity_poly.pdbx_strand_id
1 'polypeptide(L)'
;MACTRYVIFNEKTKTLHLPKIPLNSTSLVVFRNLVMYETMANPESLHFKQYAELMGAIVDTAKDLLLLRDFKVLEVDENYQMSDAEILEIFNGMTGPMRSKDATIDEQIEETNNKCYNKLQW
;
A
#
# COMPACT_ATOMS: atom_id res chain seq x y z
N MET A 1 -0.77 -12.91 -15.30
CA MET A 1 -2.09 -12.26 -15.18
C MET A 1 -1.88 -10.98 -14.38
N ALA A 2 -2.02 -9.82 -15.02
CA ALA A 2 -1.67 -8.52 -14.44
C ALA A 2 -2.80 -8.01 -13.52
N CYS A 3 -2.46 -7.72 -12.27
CA CYS A 3 -3.39 -7.27 -11.23
C CYS A 3 -3.95 -5.84 -11.45
N THR A 4 -3.44 -5.08 -12.43
CA THR A 4 -3.84 -3.67 -12.68
C THR A 4 -5.10 -3.45 -13.50
N ARG A 5 -5.77 -4.49 -14.01
CA ARG A 5 -7.02 -4.32 -14.78
C ARG A 5 -8.24 -3.93 -13.94
N TYR A 6 -8.11 -3.69 -12.63
CA TYR A 6 -9.26 -3.60 -11.72
C TYR A 6 -9.48 -2.24 -11.04
N VAL A 7 -8.65 -1.23 -11.29
CA VAL A 7 -8.93 0.15 -10.89
C VAL A 7 -9.54 0.89 -12.08
N ILE A 8 -10.82 1.24 -11.98
CA ILE A 8 -11.57 1.86 -13.10
C ILE A 8 -12.35 3.05 -12.59
N PHE A 9 -12.07 4.23 -13.14
CA PHE A 9 -12.89 5.42 -12.89
C PHE A 9 -14.02 5.52 -13.92
N ASN A 10 -15.26 5.57 -13.44
CA ASN A 10 -16.43 5.84 -14.26
C ASN A 10 -16.76 7.33 -14.20
N GLU A 11 -16.48 8.04 -15.28
CA GLU A 11 -16.67 9.49 -15.34
C GLU A 11 -18.15 9.92 -15.24
N LYS A 12 -19.08 9.09 -15.72
CA LYS A 12 -20.52 9.41 -15.74
C LYS A 12 -21.12 9.38 -14.34
N THR A 13 -20.77 8.34 -13.57
CA THR A 13 -21.24 8.15 -12.20
C THR A 13 -20.32 8.79 -11.16
N LYS A 14 -19.13 9.28 -11.58
CA LYS A 14 -18.06 9.76 -10.70
C LYS A 14 -17.66 8.73 -9.64
N THR A 15 -17.64 7.45 -10.02
CA THR A 15 -17.29 6.33 -9.12
C THR A 15 -15.94 5.74 -9.47
N LEU A 16 -15.12 5.47 -8.46
CA LEU A 16 -13.87 4.72 -8.58
C LEU A 16 -14.11 3.27 -8.16
N HIS A 17 -13.96 2.33 -9.09
CA HIS A 17 -14.00 0.91 -8.81
C HIS A 17 -12.61 0.45 -8.35
N LEU A 18 -12.55 -0.23 -7.21
CA LEU A 18 -11.33 -0.75 -6.61
C LEU A 18 -11.41 -2.28 -6.53
N PRO A 19 -10.28 -2.99 -6.66
CA PRO A 19 -10.23 -4.42 -6.39
C PRO A 19 -10.48 -4.68 -4.90
N LYS A 20 -11.11 -5.82 -4.61
CA LYS A 20 -11.30 -6.29 -3.24
C LYS A 20 -9.97 -6.79 -2.67
N ILE A 21 -9.69 -6.46 -1.43
CA ILE A 21 -8.49 -6.89 -0.72
C ILE A 21 -8.88 -7.68 0.53
N PRO A 22 -8.51 -8.97 0.62
CA PRO A 22 -8.59 -9.69 1.87
C PRO A 22 -7.47 -9.21 2.82
N LEU A 23 -7.86 -8.84 4.05
CA LEU A 23 -6.94 -8.42 5.10
C LEU A 23 -6.90 -9.45 6.23
N ASN A 24 -5.68 -9.82 6.61
CA ASN A 24 -5.37 -10.64 7.77
C ASN A 24 -4.05 -10.16 8.41
N SER A 25 -3.67 -10.75 9.54
CA SER A 25 -2.47 -10.36 10.31
C SER A 25 -1.15 -10.38 9.52
N THR A 26 -1.07 -11.08 8.40
CA THR A 26 0.13 -11.18 7.55
C THR A 26 0.13 -10.21 6.36
N SER A 27 -0.98 -9.51 6.10
CA SER A 27 -1.15 -8.66 4.91
C SER A 27 -0.06 -7.60 4.77
N LEU A 28 0.35 -6.95 5.86
CA LEU A 28 1.44 -5.96 5.83
C LEU A 28 2.74 -6.54 5.26
N VAL A 29 3.15 -7.72 5.74
CA VAL A 29 4.40 -8.37 5.32
C VAL A 29 4.32 -8.77 3.85
N VAL A 30 3.20 -9.36 3.45
CA VAL A 30 2.98 -9.78 2.06
C VAL A 30 3.01 -8.58 1.12
N PHE A 31 2.26 -7.52 1.44
CA PHE A 31 2.17 -6.35 0.56
C PHE A 31 3.50 -5.62 0.43
N ARG A 32 4.22 -5.41 1.53
CA ARG A 32 5.55 -4.76 1.49
C ARG A 32 6.55 -5.55 0.66
N ASN A 33 6.53 -6.89 0.78
CA ASN A 33 7.40 -7.75 -0.02
C ASN A 33 7.05 -7.71 -1.52
N LEU A 34 5.77 -7.63 -1.87
CA LEU A 34 5.32 -7.49 -3.26
C LEU A 34 5.73 -6.14 -3.86
N VAL A 35 5.55 -5.04 -3.13
CA VAL A 35 6.02 -3.71 -3.56
C VAL A 35 7.53 -3.71 -3.79
N MET A 36 8.30 -4.33 -2.88
CA MET A 36 9.75 -4.44 -3.01
C MET A 36 10.14 -5.29 -4.23
N TYR A 37 9.48 -6.43 -4.42
CA TYR A 37 9.75 -7.31 -5.55
C TYR A 37 9.51 -6.61 -6.89
N GLU A 38 8.38 -5.92 -7.05
CA GLU A 38 8.13 -5.13 -8.27
C GLU A 38 9.17 -4.01 -8.45
N THR A 39 9.52 -3.31 -7.37
CA THR A 39 10.47 -2.18 -7.45
C THR A 39 11.89 -2.64 -7.79
N MET A 40 12.35 -3.76 -7.22
CA MET A 40 13.74 -4.21 -7.34
C MET A 40 13.94 -5.23 -8.47
N ALA A 41 13.03 -6.19 -8.59
CA ALA A 41 13.21 -7.36 -9.45
C ALA A 41 12.41 -7.28 -10.76
N ASN A 42 11.36 -6.45 -10.82
CA ASN A 42 10.53 -6.30 -12.02
C ASN A 42 10.08 -4.84 -12.26
N PRO A 43 11.02 -3.89 -12.42
CA PRO A 43 10.71 -2.47 -12.51
C PRO A 43 9.87 -2.09 -13.75
N GLU A 44 9.80 -2.98 -14.75
CA GLU A 44 8.94 -2.81 -15.93
C GLU A 44 7.44 -2.99 -15.62
N SER A 45 7.09 -3.53 -14.45
CA SER A 45 5.70 -3.79 -14.05
C SER A 45 5.46 -3.39 -12.59
N LEU A 46 5.21 -2.10 -12.36
CA LEU A 46 4.93 -1.51 -11.04
C LEU A 46 3.44 -1.52 -10.69
N HIS A 47 2.73 -2.55 -11.13
CA HIS A 47 1.28 -2.62 -11.08
C HIS A 47 0.72 -2.65 -9.65
N PHE A 48 1.29 -3.50 -8.80
CA PHE A 48 0.93 -3.57 -7.40
C PHE A 48 1.45 -2.36 -6.61
N LYS A 49 2.65 -1.85 -6.93
CA LYS A 49 3.18 -0.62 -6.32
C LYS A 49 2.26 0.58 -6.54
N GLN A 50 1.86 0.84 -7.78
CA GLN A 50 0.93 1.95 -8.10
C GLN A 50 -0.41 1.79 -7.39
N TYR A 51 -0.89 0.55 -7.28
CA TYR A 51 -2.09 0.25 -6.50
C TYR A 51 -1.90 0.53 -5.01
N ALA A 52 -0.77 0.14 -4.44
CA ALA A 52 -0.45 0.38 -3.05
C ALA A 52 -0.32 1.88 -2.73
N GLU A 53 0.27 2.66 -3.64
CA GLU A 53 0.33 4.13 -3.57
C GLU A 53 -1.07 4.75 -3.59
N LEU A 54 -1.94 4.31 -4.51
CA LEU A 54 -3.33 4.75 -4.56
C LEU A 54 -4.08 4.43 -3.26
N MET A 55 -3.97 3.21 -2.77
CA MET A 55 -4.67 2.80 -1.56
C MET A 55 -4.15 3.53 -0.32
N GLY A 56 -2.84 3.76 -0.22
CA GLY A 56 -2.26 4.58 0.85
C GLY A 56 -2.71 6.04 0.80
N ALA A 57 -3.01 6.59 -0.38
CA ALA A 57 -3.58 7.93 -0.52
C ALA A 57 -5.08 8.00 -0.18
N ILE A 58 -5.83 6.89 -0.34
CA ILE A 58 -7.25 6.80 0.00
C ILE A 58 -7.45 6.55 1.49
N VAL A 59 -6.60 5.72 2.10
CA VAL A 59 -6.73 5.26 3.49
C VAL A 59 -5.95 6.19 4.43
N ASP A 60 -6.59 7.29 4.83
CA ASP A 60 -6.00 8.30 5.73
C ASP A 60 -6.67 8.30 7.11
N THR A 61 -8.00 8.12 7.15
CA THR A 61 -8.80 8.24 8.37
C THR A 61 -9.64 6.98 8.65
N ALA A 62 -10.11 6.85 9.89
CA ALA A 62 -11.07 5.80 10.26
C ALA A 62 -12.38 5.86 9.44
N LYS A 63 -12.76 7.05 8.94
CA LYS A 63 -13.93 7.21 8.06
C LYS A 63 -13.70 6.55 6.71
N ASP A 64 -12.49 6.66 6.17
CA ASP A 64 -12.14 6.03 4.89
C ASP A 64 -12.17 4.51 5.03
N LEU A 65 -11.65 3.98 6.15
CA LEU A 65 -11.73 2.55 6.46
C LEU A 65 -13.17 2.04 6.57
N LEU A 66 -14.03 2.77 7.27
CA LEU A 66 -15.45 2.41 7.38
C LEU A 66 -16.10 2.36 6.00
N LEU A 67 -15.89 3.40 5.19
CA LEU A 67 -16.45 3.49 3.84
C LEU A 67 -15.99 2.32 2.96
N LEU A 68 -14.68 2.00 2.98
CA LEU A 68 -14.15 0.89 2.20
C LEU A 68 -14.63 -0.50 2.67
N ARG A 69 -14.91 -0.68 3.97
CA ARG A 69 -15.54 -1.90 4.50
C ARG A 69 -17.01 -2.00 4.08
N ASP A 70 -17.75 -0.90 4.14
CA ASP A 70 -19.16 -0.84 3.75
C ASP A 70 -19.33 -1.19 2.26
N PHE A 71 -18.45 -0.65 1.41
CA PHE A 71 -18.40 -0.97 -0.02
C PHE A 71 -17.72 -2.31 -0.36
N LYS A 72 -17.34 -3.11 0.66
CA LYS A 72 -16.72 -4.44 0.49
C LYS A 72 -15.42 -4.42 -0.33
N VAL A 73 -14.68 -3.31 -0.27
CA VAL A 73 -13.32 -3.21 -0.81
C VAL A 73 -12.33 -3.86 0.17
N LEU A 74 -12.49 -3.62 1.47
CA LEU A 74 -11.71 -4.29 2.52
C LEU A 74 -12.49 -5.47 3.08
N GLU A 75 -11.99 -6.69 2.84
CA GLU A 75 -12.55 -7.93 3.38
C GLU A 75 -11.67 -8.41 4.54
N VAL A 76 -12.00 -7.97 5.76
CA VAL A 76 -11.31 -8.42 6.97
C VAL A 76 -11.85 -9.79 7.36
N ASP A 77 -10.96 -10.75 7.62
CA ASP A 77 -11.34 -12.09 8.08
C ASP A 77 -12.21 -11.99 9.35
N GLU A 78 -13.41 -12.57 9.32
CA GLU A 78 -14.35 -12.56 10.44
C GLU A 78 -13.80 -13.26 11.69
N ASN A 79 -12.83 -14.16 11.52
CA ASN A 79 -12.13 -14.84 12.60
C ASN A 79 -11.02 -13.96 13.22
N TYR A 80 -10.67 -12.85 12.57
CA TYR A 80 -9.60 -11.96 12.99
C TYR A 80 -10.11 -10.52 13.10
N GLN A 81 -10.42 -10.10 14.33
CA GLN A 81 -10.75 -8.69 14.58
C GLN A 81 -9.49 -7.84 14.48
N MET A 82 -9.32 -7.20 13.33
CA MET A 82 -8.26 -6.21 13.11
C MET A 82 -8.76 -4.82 13.45
N SER A 83 -8.02 -4.11 14.30
CA SER A 83 -8.30 -2.73 14.66
C SER A 83 -8.07 -1.79 13.48
N ASP A 84 -8.75 -0.64 13.48
CA ASP A 84 -8.53 0.41 12.48
C ASP A 84 -7.07 0.86 12.42
N ALA A 85 -6.38 0.88 13.57
CA ALA A 85 -4.97 1.23 13.66
C ALA A 85 -4.07 0.21 12.93
N GLU A 86 -4.32 -1.09 13.09
CA GLU A 86 -3.58 -2.15 12.36
C GLU A 86 -3.83 -2.07 10.86
N ILE A 87 -5.05 -1.74 10.42
CA ILE A 87 -5.34 -1.56 9.00
C ILE A 87 -4.64 -0.31 8.45
N LEU A 88 -4.69 0.81 9.15
CA LEU A 88 -3.94 2.01 8.78
C LEU A 88 -2.44 1.72 8.66
N GLU A 89 -1.88 0.93 9.59
CA GLU A 89 -0.48 0.52 9.55
C GLU A 89 -0.14 -0.31 8.31
N ILE A 90 -1.05 -1.19 7.84
CA ILE A 90 -0.87 -1.91 6.57
C ILE A 90 -0.67 -0.94 5.41
N PHE A 91 -1.54 0.06 5.27
CA PHE A 91 -1.48 0.99 4.13
C PHE A 91 -0.35 2.02 4.24
N ASN A 92 -0.12 2.58 5.43
CA ASN A 92 1.01 3.48 5.68
C ASN A 92 2.36 2.77 5.52
N GLY A 93 2.44 1.50 5.89
CA GLY A 93 3.64 0.67 5.75
C GLY A 93 3.97 0.29 4.30
N MET A 94 3.03 0.47 3.36
CA MET A 94 3.25 0.23 1.93
C MET A 94 3.84 1.44 1.20
N THR A 95 3.47 2.67 1.60
CA THR A 95 3.81 3.91 0.88
C THR A 95 4.96 4.69 1.54
N GLY A 96 5.27 4.40 2.80
CA GLY A 96 6.41 4.99 3.50
C GLY A 96 7.77 4.45 3.04
N PRO A 97 8.88 5.15 3.33
CA PRO A 97 10.21 4.60 3.13
C PRO A 97 10.31 3.26 3.87
N MET A 98 10.81 2.24 3.16
CA MET A 98 10.97 0.90 3.72
C MET A 98 12.10 0.89 4.75
N ARG A 99 11.79 1.37 5.95
CA ARG A 99 12.71 1.39 7.09
C ARG A 99 12.81 0.02 7.74
N SER A 100 14.02 -0.42 7.98
CA SER A 100 14.36 -1.56 8.82
C SER A 100 14.16 -1.15 10.28
N LYS A 101 13.67 -2.03 11.16
CA LYS A 101 13.67 -1.72 12.61
C LYS A 101 15.09 -1.65 13.21
N ASP A 102 16.12 -1.87 12.40
CA ASP A 102 17.53 -1.70 12.74
C ASP A 102 17.99 -0.27 12.43
N ALA A 103 18.15 0.52 13.49
CA ALA A 103 18.55 1.93 13.41
C ALA A 103 19.88 2.14 12.68
N THR A 104 20.80 1.16 12.71
CA THR A 104 22.10 1.26 12.04
C THR A 104 21.95 1.13 10.53
N ILE A 105 21.05 0.25 10.08
CA ILE A 105 20.76 0.07 8.65
C ILE A 105 19.93 1.25 8.12
N ASP A 106 18.99 1.76 8.91
CA ASP A 106 18.17 2.92 8.54
C ASP A 106 19.00 4.18 8.32
N GLU A 107 19.98 4.44 9.19
CA GLU A 107 20.87 5.59 9.06
C GLU A 107 21.71 5.51 7.79
N GLN A 108 22.20 4.31 7.46
CA GLN A 108 22.95 4.06 6.22
C GLN A 108 22.06 4.17 4.96
N ILE A 109 20.80 3.71 5.02
CA ILE A 109 19.84 3.88 3.94
C ILE A 109 19.52 5.36 3.73
N GLU A 110 19.29 6.11 4.81
CA GLU A 110 18.98 7.55 4.75
C GLU A 110 20.16 8.36 4.21
N GLU A 111 21.37 8.09 4.69
CA GLU A 111 22.59 8.71 4.19
C GLU A 111 22.83 8.43 2.70
N THR A 112 22.57 7.18 2.26
CA THR A 112 22.70 6.76 0.86
C THR A 112 21.65 7.43 -0.03
N ASN A 113 20.38 7.44 0.38
CA ASN A 113 19.30 8.12 -0.35
C ASN A 113 19.56 9.62 -0.47
N ASN A 114 20.04 10.24 0.60
CA ASN A 114 20.36 11.66 0.59
C ASN A 114 21.51 12.01 -0.37
N LYS A 115 22.49 11.12 -0.54
CA LYS A 115 23.62 11.32 -1.44
C LYS A 115 23.30 10.95 -2.89
N CYS A 116 22.45 9.95 -3.13
CA CYS A 116 22.22 9.38 -4.46
C CYS A 116 20.89 9.79 -5.11
N TYR A 117 19.83 10.01 -4.33
CA TYR A 117 18.46 10.19 -4.83
C TYR A 117 17.87 11.59 -4.63
N ASN A 118 18.44 12.46 -3.79
CA ASN A 118 17.99 13.86 -3.59
C ASN A 118 18.14 14.80 -4.83
N LYS A 119 18.25 14.25 -6.05
CA LYS A 119 18.05 14.99 -7.30
C LYS A 119 16.66 14.84 -7.92
N LEU A 120 15.76 14.02 -7.37
CA LEU A 120 14.39 13.91 -7.89
C LEU A 120 13.38 14.05 -6.74
N GLN A 121 12.88 15.27 -6.59
CA GLN A 121 11.74 15.64 -5.76
C GLN A 121 10.44 15.09 -6.40
N TRP A 122 9.61 14.43 -5.61
CA TRP A 122 8.18 14.23 -5.86
C TRP A 122 7.42 14.88 -4.71
#